data_AF-A0A346P9P5-F1
#
_entry.id   AF-A0A346P9P5-F1
#
_cell.length_a   1.000
_cell.length_b   1.000
_cell.length_c   1.000
_cell.angle_alpha   90.00
_cell.angle_beta   90.00
_cell.angle_gamma   90.00
#
_symmetry.space_group_name_H-M   'P 1'
#
loop_
_entity.id
_entity.type
_entity.pdbx_description
1 polymer ?
#
loop_
_entity_poly.entity_id
_entity_poly.type
_entity_poly.pdbx_seq_one_letter_code
_entity_poly.pdbx_strand_id
1 'polypeptide(L)'
;MTVLGAVTDDGDSFYFWTEENLNRFHGIRLLEALKEKFGEELVVFLDRAGYFYARDLWEHVSGERATETVGDSSVACVRGDGLEVWYFPSKLPELNPVEGCWDQLNEWFKHRLIPDLPRLKQHLARGISQINEPNIWNYLCP
;
A
#
# COMPACT_ATOMS: atom_id res chain seq x y z
N MET A 1 -11.32 -3.65 11.09
CA MET A 1 -9.86 -3.68 11.06
C MET A 1 -9.44 -3.86 9.62
N THR A 2 -8.49 -3.06 9.17
CA THR A 2 -8.00 -3.01 7.79
C THR A 2 -6.52 -3.27 7.80
N VAL A 3 -6.02 -4.08 6.86
CA VAL A 3 -4.60 -4.38 6.68
C VAL A 3 -4.10 -3.60 5.48
N LEU A 4 -2.91 -3.02 5.62
CA LEU A 4 -2.14 -2.42 4.54
C LEU A 4 -0.81 -3.16 4.42
N GLY A 5 -0.27 -3.22 3.21
CA GLY A 5 0.94 -3.97 2.92
C GLY A 5 1.73 -3.36 1.78
N ALA A 6 3.01 -3.64 1.78
CA ALA A 6 3.93 -3.36 0.68
C ALA A 6 4.88 -4.55 0.50
N VAL A 7 5.29 -4.75 -0.75
CA VAL A 7 6.28 -5.75 -1.16
C VAL A 7 7.34 -5.07 -2.02
N THR A 8 8.59 -5.47 -1.88
CA THR A 8 9.74 -4.91 -2.59
C THR A 8 10.24 -5.86 -3.68
N ASP A 9 11.17 -5.39 -4.51
CA ASP A 9 11.70 -6.15 -5.64
C ASP A 9 12.66 -7.26 -5.24
N ASP A 10 13.28 -7.16 -4.07
CA ASP A 10 14.13 -8.17 -3.45
C ASP A 10 13.34 -9.20 -2.60
N GLY A 11 12.01 -9.10 -2.58
CA GLY A 11 11.13 -10.05 -1.90
C GLY A 11 10.91 -9.75 -0.41
N ASP A 12 11.31 -8.58 0.06
CA ASP A 12 11.00 -8.09 1.41
C ASP A 12 9.56 -7.54 1.47
N SER A 13 8.99 -7.49 2.67
CA SER A 13 7.61 -7.06 2.86
C SER A 13 7.38 -6.32 4.16
N PHE A 14 6.34 -5.48 4.16
CA PHE A 14 5.92 -4.75 5.35
C PHE A 14 4.40 -4.71 5.41
N TYR A 15 3.85 -5.12 6.55
CA TYR A 15 2.41 -5.18 6.79
C TYR A 15 2.06 -4.53 8.11
N PHE A 16 0.95 -3.81 8.13
CA PHE A 16 0.38 -3.23 9.35
C PHE A 16 -1.13 -3.20 9.26
N TRP A 17 -1.78 -2.97 10.39
CA TRP A 17 -3.23 -2.94 10.47
C TRP A 17 -3.71 -1.80 11.35
N THR A 18 -4.91 -1.31 11.06
CA THR A 18 -5.62 -0.30 11.84
C THR A 18 -7.04 -0.75 12.14
N GLU A 19 -7.58 -0.32 13.27
CA GLU A 19 -9.00 -0.45 13.58
C GLU A 19 -9.83 0.68 12.98
N GLU A 20 -9.17 1.78 12.58
CA GLU A 20 -9.79 2.95 11.98
C GLU A 20 -10.21 2.69 10.53
N ASN A 21 -11.17 3.49 10.06
CA ASN A 21 -11.45 3.57 8.63
C ASN A 21 -10.32 4.33 7.93
N LEU A 22 -9.82 3.77 6.83
CA LEU A 22 -8.77 4.41 6.05
C LEU A 22 -9.22 5.77 5.54
N ASN A 23 -8.32 6.74 5.64
CA ASN A 23 -8.49 8.09 5.16
C ASN A 23 -7.14 8.57 4.58
N ARG A 24 -7.14 9.74 3.95
CA ARG A 24 -5.93 10.30 3.31
C ARG A 24 -4.69 10.41 4.23
N PHE A 25 -4.86 10.58 5.54
CA PHE A 25 -3.74 10.62 6.48
C PHE A 25 -3.10 9.23 6.68
N HIS A 26 -3.86 8.16 6.49
CA HIS A 26 -3.31 6.80 6.52
C HIS A 26 -2.40 6.54 5.32
N GLY A 27 -2.69 7.14 4.15
CA GLY A 27 -1.79 7.08 3.00
C GLY A 27 -0.44 7.74 3.27
N ILE A 28 -0.45 8.91 3.92
CA ILE A 28 0.77 9.60 4.34
C ILE A 28 1.56 8.76 5.35
N ARG A 29 0.90 8.27 6.40
CA ARG A 29 1.54 7.41 7.42
C ARG A 29 2.12 6.13 6.84
N LEU A 30 1.48 5.55 5.82
CA LEU A 30 2.04 4.42 5.08
C LEU A 30 3.39 4.81 4.48
N LEU A 31 3.45 5.91 3.72
CA LEU A 31 4.68 6.35 3.07
C LEU A 31 5.80 6.63 4.09
N GLU A 32 5.49 7.29 5.20
CA GLU A 32 6.44 7.52 6.30
C GLU A 32 6.98 6.19 6.86
N ALA A 33 6.10 5.22 7.12
CA ALA A 33 6.50 3.90 7.62
C ALA A 33 7.32 3.10 6.60
N LEU A 34 7.02 3.23 5.30
CA LEU A 34 7.82 2.62 4.24
C LEU A 34 9.22 3.22 4.18
N LYS A 35 9.34 4.55 4.32
CA LYS A 35 10.65 5.22 4.37
C LYS A 35 11.47 4.77 5.58
N GLU A 36 10.85 4.70 6.76
CA GLU A 36 11.51 4.19 7.97
C GLU A 36 11.98 2.73 7.80
N LYS A 37 11.17 1.90 7.12
CA LYS A 37 11.44 0.48 6.96
C LYS A 37 12.44 0.15 5.85
N PHE A 38 12.36 0.82 4.71
CA PHE A 38 13.07 0.46 3.48
C PHE A 38 14.09 1.50 3.01
N GLY A 39 14.15 2.67 3.66
CA GLY A 39 15.10 3.73 3.36
C GLY A 39 14.46 4.98 2.76
N GLU A 40 15.27 6.04 2.63
CA GLU A 40 14.77 7.37 2.27
C GLU A 40 14.56 7.58 0.77
N GLU A 41 15.14 6.72 -0.09
CA GLU A 41 15.04 6.77 -1.56
C GLU A 41 14.15 5.63 -2.08
N LEU A 42 12.87 5.92 -2.35
CA LEU A 42 11.88 4.92 -2.72
C LEU A 42 11.08 5.29 -3.97
N VAL A 43 10.73 4.27 -4.75
CA VAL A 43 9.68 4.32 -5.77
C VAL A 43 8.54 3.43 -5.31
N VAL A 44 7.39 4.04 -5.00
CA VAL A 44 6.21 3.34 -4.46
C VAL A 44 5.11 3.30 -5.51
N PHE A 45 4.57 2.12 -5.77
CA PHE A 45 3.41 1.94 -6.65
C PHE A 45 2.14 1.75 -5.81
N LEU A 46 1.13 2.59 -6.05
CA LEU A 46 -0.15 2.57 -5.33
C LEU A 46 -1.32 2.38 -6.30
N ASP A 47 -2.41 1.79 -5.80
CA ASP A 47 -3.69 1.85 -6.51
C ASP A 47 -4.31 3.26 -6.43
N ARG A 48 -5.47 3.44 -7.07
CA ARG A 48 -6.17 4.73 -7.07
C ARG A 48 -7.25 4.82 -5.99
N ALA A 49 -7.11 4.12 -4.86
CA ALA A 49 -8.04 4.25 -3.74
C ALA A 49 -8.05 5.69 -3.20
N GLY A 50 -9.20 6.18 -2.75
CA GLY A 50 -9.37 7.60 -2.37
C GLY A 50 -8.52 8.09 -1.20
N TYR A 51 -7.87 7.19 -0.45
CA TYR A 51 -6.89 7.53 0.59
C TYR A 51 -5.43 7.56 0.10
N PHE A 52 -5.15 7.01 -1.09
CA PHE A 52 -3.86 7.13 -1.77
C PHE A 52 -3.89 8.17 -2.88
N TYR A 53 -4.93 8.14 -3.71
CA TYR A 53 -5.16 9.08 -4.80
C TYR A 53 -5.84 10.35 -4.29
N ALA A 54 -5.10 11.14 -3.51
CA ALA A 54 -5.59 12.34 -2.85
C ALA A 54 -4.53 13.45 -2.86
N ARG A 55 -5.01 14.71 -2.98
CA ARG A 55 -4.16 15.89 -3.02
C ARG A 55 -3.19 15.98 -1.84
N ASP A 56 -3.66 15.70 -0.62
CA ASP A 56 -2.83 15.80 0.58
C ASP A 56 -1.61 14.85 0.52
N LEU A 57 -1.76 13.68 -0.11
CA LEU A 57 -0.63 12.76 -0.33
C LEU A 57 0.32 13.32 -1.38
N TRP A 58 -0.20 13.92 -2.46
CA TRP A 58 0.63 14.53 -3.50
C TRP A 58 1.44 15.72 -2.97
N GLU A 59 0.83 16.58 -2.16
CA GLU A 59 1.50 17.69 -1.47
C GLU A 59 2.57 17.16 -0.49
N HIS A 60 2.28 16.07 0.22
CA HIS A 60 3.26 15.43 1.11
C HIS A 60 4.47 14.89 0.33
N VAL A 61 4.25 14.19 -0.78
CA VAL A 61 5.32 13.62 -1.61
C VAL A 61 6.14 14.73 -2.26
N SER A 62 5.48 15.67 -2.95
CA SER A 62 6.18 16.72 -3.71
C SER A 62 6.85 17.79 -2.83
N GLY A 63 6.42 17.95 -1.56
CA GLY A 63 6.85 19.04 -0.69
C GLY A 63 6.29 20.41 -1.09
N GLU A 64 5.52 20.48 -2.18
CA GLU A 64 4.90 21.70 -2.68
C GLU A 64 3.44 21.75 -2.28
N ARG A 65 3.06 22.82 -1.56
CA ARG A 65 1.65 23.12 -1.30
C ARG A 65 1.05 23.67 -2.57
N ALA A 66 0.32 22.87 -3.33
CA ALA A 66 -0.26 23.29 -4.59
C ALA A 66 -1.32 24.38 -4.37
N THR A 67 -0.94 25.66 -4.49
CA THR A 67 -1.91 26.76 -4.65
C THR A 67 -2.49 26.81 -6.05
N GLU A 68 -1.98 25.99 -6.98
CA GLU A 68 -2.41 25.88 -8.37
C GLU A 68 -2.51 24.41 -8.80
N THR A 69 -3.48 23.64 -8.31
CA THR A 69 -3.84 22.43 -9.06
C THR A 69 -4.69 22.82 -10.25
N VAL A 70 -4.03 22.86 -11.41
CA VAL A 70 -4.62 22.59 -12.72
C VAL A 70 -5.54 21.36 -12.59
N GLY A 71 -6.71 21.44 -13.20
CA GLY A 71 -7.81 20.49 -13.02
C GLY A 71 -7.41 19.02 -13.12
N ASP A 72 -8.06 18.23 -12.26
CA ASP A 72 -8.03 16.78 -12.18
C ASP A 72 -8.23 16.12 -13.55
N SER A 73 -7.15 15.56 -14.12
CA SER A 73 -7.23 14.57 -15.20
C SER A 73 -6.00 13.64 -15.18
N SER A 74 -6.11 12.61 -14.32
CA SER A 74 -5.20 11.46 -14.17
C SER A 74 -3.74 11.76 -13.79
N VAL A 75 -3.48 11.91 -12.50
CA VAL A 75 -2.12 11.87 -11.94
C VAL A 75 -1.56 10.46 -12.13
N ALA A 76 -0.48 10.34 -12.91
CA ALA A 76 0.22 9.07 -13.13
C ALA A 76 1.37 8.87 -12.14
N CYS A 77 2.03 9.96 -11.76
CA CYS A 77 3.19 9.97 -10.88
C CYS A 77 3.25 11.29 -10.10
N VAL A 78 3.72 11.25 -8.85
CA VAL A 78 4.13 12.41 -8.05
C VAL A 78 5.57 12.20 -7.62
N ARG A 79 6.39 13.24 -7.75
CA ARG A 79 7.83 13.18 -7.43
C ARG A 79 8.17 14.17 -6.35
N GLY A 80 8.97 13.71 -5.39
CA GLY A 80 9.57 14.47 -4.32
C GLY A 80 11.06 14.19 -4.19
N ASP A 81 11.67 14.78 -3.17
CA ASP A 81 13.05 14.46 -2.81
C ASP A 81 13.09 13.11 -2.09
N GLY A 82 13.74 12.12 -2.72
CA GLY A 82 13.83 10.73 -2.23
C GLY A 82 12.55 9.90 -2.35
N LEU A 83 11.41 10.43 -2.80
CA LEU A 83 10.18 9.64 -2.92
C LEU A 83 9.46 9.91 -4.23
N GLU A 84 9.28 8.86 -5.03
CA GLU A 84 8.37 8.86 -6.18
C GLU A 84 7.18 7.95 -5.91
N VAL A 85 5.97 8.45 -6.17
CA VAL A 85 4.74 7.65 -6.09
C VAL A 85 4.15 7.51 -7.48
N TRP A 86 4.03 6.28 -7.96
CA TRP A 86 3.41 5.91 -9.22
C TRP A 86 2.06 5.26 -8.98
N TYR A 87 1.09 5.49 -9.88
CA TYR A 87 -0.24 4.90 -9.76
C TYR A 87 -0.50 3.84 -10.81
N PHE A 88 -0.98 2.68 -10.38
CA PHE A 88 -1.52 1.69 -11.29
C PHE A 88 -2.71 2.26 -12.08
N PRO A 89 -2.99 1.75 -13.28
CA PRO A 89 -4.22 2.06 -13.99
C PRO A 89 -5.45 1.71 -13.15
N SER A 90 -6.51 2.50 -13.27
CA SER A 90 -7.74 2.25 -12.52
C SER A 90 -8.35 0.90 -12.92
N LYS A 91 -8.87 0.16 -11.93
CA LYS A 91 -9.62 -1.09 -12.11
C LYS A 91 -8.81 -2.26 -12.70
N LEU A 92 -7.49 -2.25 -12.53
CA LEU A 92 -6.60 -3.37 -12.89
C LEU A 92 -5.85 -3.90 -11.65
N PRO A 93 -6.56 -4.52 -10.68
CA PRO A 93 -5.93 -5.07 -9.47
C PRO A 93 -4.87 -6.14 -9.77
N GLU A 94 -4.98 -6.84 -10.89
CA GLU A 94 -4.02 -7.86 -11.33
C GLU A 94 -2.60 -7.34 -11.58
N LEU A 95 -2.42 -6.01 -11.71
CA LEU A 95 -1.12 -5.38 -11.83
C LEU A 95 -0.48 -5.05 -10.47
N ASN A 96 -1.26 -5.08 -9.38
CA ASN A 96 -0.78 -4.80 -8.05
C ASN A 96 -0.32 -6.12 -7.38
N PRO A 97 0.99 -6.33 -7.16
CA PRO A 97 1.51 -7.57 -6.59
C PRO A 97 0.96 -7.87 -5.19
N VAL A 98 0.59 -6.83 -4.44
CA VAL A 98 0.04 -6.97 -3.08
C VAL A 98 -1.31 -7.71 -3.09
N GLU A 99 -2.08 -7.68 -4.18
CA GLU A 99 -3.35 -8.42 -4.28
C GLU A 99 -3.15 -9.94 -4.15
N GLY A 100 -2.05 -10.47 -4.70
CA GLY A 100 -1.69 -11.88 -4.53
C GLY A 100 -1.36 -12.24 -3.09
N CYS A 101 -0.81 -11.29 -2.30
CA CYS A 101 -0.60 -11.47 -0.87
C CYS A 101 -1.94 -11.51 -0.12
N TRP A 102 -2.91 -10.69 -0.53
CA TRP A 102 -4.26 -10.69 0.05
C TRP A 102 -5.03 -11.96 -0.25
N ASP A 103 -4.90 -12.52 -1.44
CA ASP A 103 -5.50 -13.81 -1.78
C ASP A 103 -4.95 -14.94 -0.89
N GLN A 104 -3.63 -14.97 -0.68
CA GLN A 104 -2.98 -15.93 0.24
C GLN A 104 -3.49 -15.76 1.67
N LEU A 105 -3.59 -14.51 2.15
CA LEU A 105 -4.08 -14.23 3.50
C LEU A 105 -5.55 -14.64 3.64
N ASN A 106 -6.39 -14.33 2.65
CA ASN A 106 -7.81 -14.72 2.62
C ASN A 106 -7.99 -16.24 2.64
N GLU A 107 -7.24 -16.98 1.82
CA GLU A 107 -7.27 -18.45 1.82
C GLU A 107 -6.77 -19.02 3.16
N TRP A 108 -5.75 -18.41 3.77
CA TRP A 108 -5.29 -18.80 5.11
C TRP A 108 -6.38 -18.59 6.17
N PHE A 109 -7.15 -17.51 6.09
CA PHE A 109 -8.27 -17.24 7.01
C PHE A 109 -9.52 -18.07 6.74
N LYS A 110 -9.63 -18.66 5.56
CA LYS A 110 -10.83 -19.36 5.11
C LYS A 110 -11.28 -20.41 6.14
N HIS A 111 -12.58 -20.44 6.39
CA HIS A 111 -13.24 -21.35 7.32
C HIS A 111 -12.89 -21.18 8.82
N ARG A 112 -12.28 -20.06 9.23
CA ARG A 112 -11.96 -19.80 10.64
C ARG A 112 -12.92 -18.79 11.25
N LEU A 113 -13.58 -19.19 12.33
CA LEU A 113 -14.35 -18.28 13.17
C LEU A 113 -13.43 -17.68 14.25
N ILE A 114 -13.34 -16.36 14.30
CA ILE A 114 -12.50 -15.65 15.26
C ILE A 114 -13.41 -14.85 16.19
N PRO A 115 -13.39 -15.13 17.50
CA PRO A 115 -14.44 -14.66 18.39
C PRO A 115 -14.25 -13.23 18.89
N ASP A 116 -13.04 -12.67 18.77
CA ASP A 116 -12.72 -11.33 19.27
C ASP A 116 -11.57 -10.68 18.50
N LEU A 117 -11.47 -9.36 18.64
CA LEU A 117 -10.48 -8.54 17.95
C LEU A 117 -9.02 -8.83 18.39
N PRO A 118 -8.70 -9.03 19.68
CA PRO A 118 -7.36 -9.44 20.09
C PRO A 118 -6.88 -10.74 19.42
N ARG A 119 -7.73 -11.76 19.36
CA ARG A 119 -7.41 -13.00 18.63
C ARG A 119 -7.27 -12.76 17.15
N LEU A 120 -8.11 -11.91 16.56
CA LEU A 120 -7.99 -11.56 15.15
C LEU A 120 -6.62 -10.95 14.82
N LYS A 121 -6.09 -10.06 15.66
CA LYS A 121 -4.74 -9.50 15.51
C LYS A 121 -3.64 -10.56 15.61
N GLN A 122 -3.74 -11.48 16.57
CA GLN A 122 -2.79 -12.58 16.71
C GLN A 122 -2.82 -13.52 15.49
N HIS A 123 -4.02 -13.82 14.99
CA HIS A 123 -4.21 -14.62 13.79
C HIS A 123 -3.70 -13.90 12.54
N LEU A 124 -3.91 -12.59 12.40
CA LEU A 124 -3.36 -11.79 11.32
C LEU A 124 -1.84 -11.92 11.26
N ALA A 125 -1.16 -11.69 12.38
CA ALA A 125 0.30 -11.78 12.42
C ALA A 125 0.81 -13.16 11.96
N ARG A 126 0.11 -14.24 12.34
CA ARG A 126 0.42 -15.60 11.89
C ARG A 126 0.10 -15.83 10.41
N GLY A 127 -1.00 -15.28 9.90
CA GLY A 127 -1.36 -15.41 8.49
C GLY A 127 -0.38 -14.66 7.60
N ILE A 128 -0.02 -13.44 7.99
CA ILE A 128 0.97 -12.61 7.31
C ILE A 128 2.32 -13.33 7.22
N SER A 129 2.76 -13.98 8.30
CA SER A 129 4.03 -14.73 8.31
C SER A 129 4.01 -16.02 7.48
N GLN A 130 2.91 -16.33 6.78
CA GLN A 130 2.80 -17.46 5.85
C GLN A 130 2.65 -17.01 4.40
N ILE A 131 2.60 -15.70 4.15
CA ILE A 131 2.58 -15.16 2.80
C ILE A 131 3.92 -15.49 2.14
N ASN A 132 3.85 -15.94 0.89
CA ASN A 132 5.01 -16.01 0.01
C ASN A 132 4.97 -14.79 -0.89
N GLU A 133 5.94 -13.91 -0.76
CA GLU A 133 6.03 -12.66 -1.51
C GLU A 133 6.15 -12.93 -3.01
N PRO A 134 5.38 -12.21 -3.85
CA PRO A 134 5.52 -12.32 -5.29
C PRO A 134 6.81 -11.64 -5.76
N ASN A 135 7.38 -12.13 -6.86
CA ASN A 135 8.35 -11.36 -7.61
C ASN A 135 7.61 -10.22 -8.35
N ILE A 136 7.79 -8.98 -7.90
CA ILE A 136 7.07 -7.82 -8.44
C ILE A 136 7.37 -7.56 -9.92
N TRP A 137 8.53 -8.00 -10.42
CA TRP A 137 8.91 -7.81 -11.83
C TRP A 137 7.97 -8.53 -12.79
N ASN A 138 7.35 -9.63 -12.36
CA ASN A 138 6.33 -10.33 -13.13
C ASN A 138 5.06 -9.48 -13.35
N TYR A 139 4.87 -8.42 -12.57
CA TYR A 139 3.72 -7.52 -12.64
C TYR A 139 4.06 -6.22 -13.36
N LEU A 140 5.27 -5.68 -13.12
CA LEU A 140 5.71 -4.41 -13.70
C LEU A 140 6.26 -4.57 -15.14
N CYS A 141 6.82 -5.74 -15.47
CA CYS A 141 7.40 -6.08 -16.77
C CYS A 141 6.94 -7.48 -17.24
N PRO A 142 5.63 -7.69 -17.49
CA PRO A 142 5.09 -9.00 -17.86
C PRO A 142 5.51 -9.49 -19.25
#